data_AF-A0A937FG58-F1
#
_entry.id   AF-A0A937FG58-F1
#
_cell.length_a   1.000
_cell.length_b   1.000
_cell.length_c   1.000
_cell.angle_alpha   90.00
_cell.angle_beta   90.00
_cell.angle_gamma   90.00
#
_symmetry.space_group_name_H-M   'P 1'
#
loop_
_entity.id
_entity.type
_entity.pdbx_description
1 polymer ?
#
loop_
_entity_poly.entity_id
_entity_poly.type
_entity_poly.pdbx_seq_one_letter_code
_entity_poly.pdbx_strand_id
1 'polypeptide(L)' 'MLNEKEKELYKIAKEKIIAGESWDKIMEETHLRLKDLKRIQRDEIDPHF' A
#
# COMPACT_ATOMS: atom_id res chain seq x y z
N MET A 1 10.35 11.55 10.94
CA MET A 1 10.94 10.80 9.82
C MET A 1 10.22 9.47 9.77
N LEU A 2 9.68 9.04 8.62
CA LEU A 2 9.08 7.70 8.49
C LEU A 2 10.16 6.65 8.75
N ASN A 3 9.88 5.68 9.61
CA ASN A 3 10.83 4.60 9.92
C ASN A 3 11.05 3.74 8.67
N GLU A 4 12.26 3.17 8.51
CA GLU A 4 12.59 2.32 7.35
C GLU A 4 11.62 1.15 7.20
N LYS A 5 11.17 0.57 8.31
CA LYS A 5 10.12 -0.46 8.33
C LYS A 5 8.81 0.00 7.69
N GLU A 6 8.35 1.22 7.95
CA GLU A 6 7.10 1.71 7.37
C GLU A 6 7.22 1.87 5.86
N LYS A 7 8.39 2.29 5.37
CA LYS A 7 8.66 2.37 3.92
C LYS A 7 8.65 1.01 3.26
N GLU A 8 9.20 -0.01 3.92
CA GLU A 8 9.20 -1.38 3.43
C GLU A 8 7.78 -1.97 3.37
N LEU A 9 6.97 -1.76 4.41
CA LEU A 9 5.55 -2.15 4.42
C LEU A 9 4.74 -1.42 3.32
N TYR A 10 5.02 -0.14 3.09
CA TYR A 10 4.43 0.62 1.98
C TYR A 10 4.80 0.06 0.61
N LYS A 11 6.05 -0.35 0.42
CA LYS A 11 6.52 -0.95 -0.84
C LYS A 11 5.84 -2.29 -1.10
N ILE A 12 5.75 -3.16 -0.08
CA ILE A 12 5.06 -4.46 -0.17
C ILE A 12 3.58 -4.25 -0.49
N ALA A 13 2.91 -3.32 0.20
CA ALA A 13 1.53 -2.97 -0.09
C ALA A 13 1.35 -2.53 -1.55
N LYS A 14 2.22 -1.65 -2.05
CA LYS A 14 2.18 -1.19 -3.45
C LYS A 14 2.28 -2.34 -4.44
N GLU A 15 3.25 -3.23 -4.28
CA GLU A 15 3.45 -4.38 -5.17
C GLU A 15 2.21 -5.28 -5.20
N LYS A 16 1.58 -5.51 -4.05
CA LYS A 16 0.35 -6.32 -3.94
C LYS A 16 -0.88 -5.65 -4.54
N ILE A 17 -1.01 -4.32 -4.42
CA ILE A 17 -2.08 -3.56 -5.07
C ILE A 17 -1.95 -3.68 -6.59
N ILE A 18 -0.73 -3.55 -7.14
CA ILE A 18 -0.45 -3.73 -8.57
C ILE A 18 -0.75 -5.16 -9.02
N ALA A 19 -0.43 -6.15 -8.18
CA ALA A 19 -0.76 -7.56 -8.43
C ALA A 19 -2.27 -7.87 -8.37
N GLY A 20 -3.11 -6.91 -7.95
CA GLY A 20 -4.56 -7.10 -7.85
C GLY A 20 -5.00 -7.91 -6.63
N GLU A 21 -4.17 -8.00 -5.57
CA GLU A 21 -4.56 -8.64 -4.33
C GLU A 21 -5.69 -7.88 -3.61
N SER A 22 -6.48 -8.59 -2.81
CA SER A 22 -7.57 -7.98 -2.04
C SER A 22 -7.03 -7.11 -0.89
N TRP A 23 -7.77 -6.04 -0.58
CA TRP A 23 -7.39 -5.12 0.50
C TRP A 23 -7.21 -5.81 1.84
N ASP A 24 -8.09 -6.75 2.20
CA ASP A 24 -8.02 -7.47 3.49
C ASP A 24 -6.71 -8.22 3.66
N LYS A 25 -6.24 -8.90 2.60
CA LYS A 25 -4.99 -9.64 2.63
C LYS A 25 -3.77 -8.71 2.76
N ILE A 26 -3.82 -7.57 2.07
CA ILE A 26 -2.77 -6.55 2.15
C ILE A 26 -2.73 -5.93 3.56
N MET A 27 -3.89 -5.67 4.17
CA MET A 27 -3.98 -5.15 5.54
C MET A 27 -3.43 -6.15 6.57
N GLU A 28 -3.72 -7.45 6.40
CA GLU A 28 -3.21 -8.50 7.29
C GLU A 28 -1.68 -8.57 7.24
N GLU A 29 -1.09 -8.51 6.05
CA GLU A 29 0.36 -8.64 5.86
C GLU A 29 1.13 -7.36 6.20
N THR A 30 0.58 -6.19 5.88
CA THR A 30 1.30 -4.91 6.02
C THR A 30 0.92 -4.13 7.27
N HIS A 31 -0.13 -4.55 7.97
CA HIS A 31 -0.75 -3.84 9.09
C HIS A 31 -1.14 -2.38 8.76
N LEU A 32 -1.19 -2.03 7.47
CA LEU A 32 -1.64 -0.73 7.00
C LEU A 32 -3.15 -0.67 7.01
N ARG A 33 -3.71 0.52 7.24
CA ARG A 33 -5.15 0.71 7.19
C ARG A 33 -5.61 0.85 5.75
N LEU A 34 -6.87 0.51 5.49
CA LEU A 34 -7.50 0.69 4.18
C LEU A 34 -7.34 2.11 3.60
N LYS A 35 -7.38 3.15 4.44
CA LYS A 35 -7.13 4.54 4.02
C LYS A 35 -5.73 4.72 3.44
N ASP A 36 -4.72 4.12 4.07
CA ASP A 36 -3.32 4.22 3.66
C ASP A 36 -3.11 3.44 2.35
N LEU A 37 -3.72 2.26 2.23
CA LEU A 37 -3.70 1.46 1.00
C LEU A 37 -4.34 2.19 -0.20
N LYS A 38 -5.51 2.81 -0.01
CA LYS A 38 -6.16 3.65 -1.04
C LYS A 38 -5.32 4.87 -1.42
N ARG A 39 -4.58 5.44 -0.45
CA ARG A 39 -3.67 6.54 -0.71
C ARG A 39 -2.49 6.09 -1.57
N ILE A 40 -1.91 4.92 -1.31
CA ILE A 40 -0.86 4.34 -2.16
C ILE A 40 -1.39 4.13 -3.58
N GLN A 41 -2.58 3.57 -3.72
CA GLN A 41 -3.19 3.36 -5.04
C GLN A 41 -3.35 4.68 -5.81
N ARG A 42 -3.88 5.71 -5.16
CA ARG A 42 -4.11 7.02 -5.79
C ARG A 42 -2.83 7.81 -6.04
N ASP A 43 -1.90 7.84 -5.09
CA ASP A 43 -0.73 8.73 -5.17
C ASP A 43 0.41 8.09 -5.98
N GLU A 44 0.50 6.74 -6.04
CA GLU A 44 1.65 6.04 -6.65
C GLU A 44 1.32 5.11 -7.82
N ILE A 45 0.06 4.70 -8.02
CA ILE A 45 -0.33 3.76 -9.08
C ILE A 45 -1.17 4.46 -10.14
N ASP A 46 -2.18 5.22 -9.74
CA ASP A 46 -2.99 6.05 -10.63
C ASP A 46 -2.99 7.52 -10.13
N PRO A 47 -1.82 8.19 -10.19
CA PRO A 47 -1.79 9.64 -10.09
C PRO A 47 -2.41 10.14 -11.39
N HIS A 48 -3.73 10.29 -11.38
CA HIS A 48 -4.56 10.72 -12.50
C HIS A 48 -3.78 11.64 -13.46
N PHE A 49 -3.68 11.19 -14.73
CA PHE A 49 -3.00 11.76 -15.89
C PHE A 49 -2.91 13.29 -15.94
#